data_AF-A0A9E0S9J3-F1
#
_entry.id   AF-A0A9E0S9J3-F1
#
_cell.length_a   1.000
_cell.length_b   1.000
_cell.length_c   1.000
_cell.angle_alpha   90.00
_cell.angle_beta   90.00
_cell.angle_gamma   90.00
#
_symmetry.space_group_name_H-M   'P 1'
#
loop_
_entity.id
_entity.type
_entity.pdbx_description
1 polymer ?
#
loop_
_entity_poly.entity_id
_entity_poly.type
_entity_poly.pdbx_seq_one_letter_code
_entity_poly.pdbx_strand_id
1 'polypeptide(L)'
;MSALTNVVSVLNYIFIQDNPNIVNLSGFEGLTSLGGGTTSSIRIIGNNSLVSLEGLNNIERAPKSVVILSNPVLTDISALETLNLVGGDFTLGANPQLNNCCVLDDIRIGQLSILGAVTINNNDVNCSSLYDIVLSCSTSRLDTDSDTILDSEDNCVNTANTAQTDSDGDGVGDVCDNCPNVANPTQIDTNNNGIGDVCENDAGLNTGSDNGGVGIGTTNPHSILEIADGDIFLNNPYRGVILKSQDGKCYRYRVNSSGQLIGKEITCPDN
;
A
#
# COMPACT_ATOMS: atom_id res chain seq x y z
N MET A 1 -1.60 33.21 -16.91
CA MET A 1 -2.59 33.36 -15.82
C MET A 1 -1.94 33.74 -14.47
N SER A 2 -0.77 34.41 -14.46
CA SER A 2 0.02 34.69 -13.23
C SER A 2 -0.63 35.63 -12.19
N ALA A 3 -1.83 36.17 -12.47
CA ALA A 3 -2.52 37.09 -11.57
C ALA A 3 -3.32 36.40 -10.45
N LEU A 4 -3.46 35.07 -10.49
CA LEU A 4 -4.31 34.30 -9.56
C LEU A 4 -3.53 33.50 -8.51
N THR A 5 -2.18 33.53 -8.55
CA THR A 5 -1.32 32.72 -7.67
C THR A 5 -1.48 33.04 -6.18
N ASN A 6 -1.96 34.25 -5.85
CA ASN A 6 -2.22 34.68 -4.48
C ASN A 6 -3.66 34.40 -4.00
N VAL A 7 -4.53 33.87 -4.87
CA VAL A 7 -5.89 33.48 -4.50
C VAL A 7 -5.83 32.08 -3.90
N VAL A 8 -6.25 31.95 -2.64
CA VAL A 8 -6.18 30.67 -1.89
C VAL A 8 -7.49 29.89 -1.90
N SER A 9 -8.61 30.57 -2.13
CA SER A 9 -9.92 29.92 -2.28
C SER A 9 -10.85 30.68 -3.22
N VAL A 10 -11.77 29.95 -3.85
CA VAL A 10 -12.87 30.51 -4.66
C VAL A 10 -14.22 30.00 -4.15
N LEU A 11 -15.19 30.90 -3.96
CA LEU A 11 -16.42 30.56 -3.22
C LEU A 11 -17.41 29.66 -3.97
N ASN A 12 -17.40 29.64 -5.31
CA ASN A 12 -18.48 29.03 -6.09
C ASN A 12 -17.97 28.06 -7.16
N TYR A 13 -17.19 28.53 -8.13
CA TYR A 13 -16.82 27.68 -9.26
C TYR A 13 -15.42 27.98 -9.74
N ILE A 14 -14.71 26.92 -10.13
CA ILE A 14 -13.72 27.03 -11.19
C ILE A 14 -14.48 26.70 -12.47
N PHE A 15 -14.70 27.71 -13.31
CA PHE A 15 -15.41 27.55 -14.57
C PHE A 15 -14.55 28.06 -15.72
N ILE A 16 -14.00 27.13 -16.49
CA ILE A 16 -13.08 27.40 -17.59
C ILE A 16 -13.68 26.77 -18.83
N GLN A 17 -14.33 27.60 -19.64
CA GLN A 17 -15.06 27.13 -20.81
C GLN A 17 -14.72 27.93 -22.07
N ASP A 18 -14.59 27.20 -23.19
CA ASP A 18 -14.43 27.76 -24.54
C ASP A 18 -13.24 28.72 -24.67
N ASN A 19 -12.11 28.41 -24.01
CA ASN A 19 -10.90 29.20 -24.11
C ASN A 19 -9.92 28.57 -25.11
N PRO A 20 -9.77 29.13 -26.33
CA PRO A 20 -8.97 28.50 -27.38
C PRO A 20 -7.46 28.61 -27.17
N ASN A 21 -6.99 29.42 -26.21
CA ASN A 21 -5.56 29.72 -26.02
C ASN A 21 -4.98 29.23 -24.69
N ILE A 22 -5.81 28.72 -23.77
CA ILE A 22 -5.33 28.21 -22.49
C ILE A 22 -4.73 26.82 -22.73
N VAL A 23 -3.44 26.66 -22.41
CA VAL A 23 -2.69 25.41 -22.62
C VAL A 23 -2.55 24.61 -21.33
N ASN A 24 -2.48 25.30 -20.18
CA ASN A 24 -2.56 24.71 -18.85
C ASN A 24 -3.24 25.71 -17.91
N LEU A 25 -3.42 25.30 -16.66
CA LEU A 25 -4.10 26.08 -15.62
C LEU A 25 -3.12 26.76 -14.66
N SER A 26 -1.87 26.97 -15.12
CA SER A 26 -0.84 27.63 -14.32
C SER A 26 -1.31 29.01 -13.86
N GLY A 27 -1.08 29.33 -12.59
CA GLY A 27 -1.63 30.47 -11.90
C GLY A 27 -2.73 30.14 -10.87
N PHE A 28 -3.25 28.90 -10.86
CA PHE A 28 -4.19 28.44 -9.84
C PHE A 28 -3.53 27.69 -8.67
N GLU A 29 -2.19 27.60 -8.63
CA GLU A 29 -1.46 26.78 -7.65
C GLU A 29 -1.72 27.22 -6.20
N GLY A 30 -2.11 28.48 -5.98
CA GLY A 30 -2.49 28.98 -4.66
C GLY A 30 -3.80 28.39 -4.12
N LEU A 31 -4.67 27.86 -4.99
CA LEU A 31 -5.99 27.37 -4.62
C LEU A 31 -5.90 26.02 -3.91
N THR A 32 -6.21 26.01 -2.61
CA THR A 32 -6.26 24.78 -1.81
C THR A 32 -7.69 24.29 -1.56
N SER A 33 -8.69 25.16 -1.73
CA SER A 33 -10.09 24.80 -1.53
C SER A 33 -11.06 25.59 -2.40
N LEU A 34 -12.14 24.92 -2.81
CA LEU A 34 -13.36 25.56 -3.28
C LEU A 34 -14.22 25.85 -2.04
N GLY A 35 -14.49 27.13 -1.78
CA GLY A 35 -15.11 27.66 -0.57
C GLY A 35 -16.39 26.96 -0.11
N GLY A 36 -16.61 27.05 1.21
CA GLY A 36 -17.31 26.08 2.08
C GLY A 36 -18.84 26.00 2.01
N GLY A 37 -19.39 25.65 0.85
CA GLY A 37 -20.77 25.19 0.70
C GLY A 37 -20.85 23.88 -0.10
N THR A 38 -22.04 23.26 -0.15
CA THR A 38 -22.30 22.04 -0.95
C THR A 38 -22.48 22.31 -2.45
N THR A 39 -22.20 23.53 -2.91
CA THR A 39 -22.54 23.99 -4.26
C THR A 39 -21.35 24.10 -5.20
N SER A 40 -20.12 23.99 -4.69
CA SER A 40 -18.94 24.38 -5.43
C SER A 40 -18.46 23.30 -6.40
N SER A 41 -18.25 23.66 -7.67
CA SER A 41 -17.87 22.71 -8.73
C SER A 41 -16.62 23.16 -9.50
N ILE A 42 -15.88 22.18 -10.01
CA ILE A 42 -14.87 22.37 -11.07
C ILE A 42 -15.53 22.01 -12.40
N ARG A 43 -15.46 22.91 -13.38
CA ARG A 43 -16.04 22.75 -14.71
C ARG A 43 -15.06 23.25 -15.76
N ILE A 44 -14.50 22.33 -16.54
CA ILE A 44 -13.47 22.60 -17.55
C ILE A 44 -13.97 22.00 -18.88
N ILE A 45 -14.49 22.85 -19.76
CA ILE A 45 -15.29 22.41 -20.90
C ILE A 45 -14.84 23.10 -22.20
N GLY A 46 -14.59 22.35 -23.28
CA GLY A 46 -14.43 22.97 -24.61
C GLY A 46 -13.15 23.78 -24.80
N ASN A 47 -12.09 23.53 -24.02
CA ASN A 47 -10.83 24.28 -24.15
C ASN A 47 -9.90 23.57 -25.16
N ASN A 48 -9.94 24.02 -26.42
CA ASN A 48 -9.30 23.34 -27.54
C ASN A 48 -7.77 23.23 -27.49
N SER A 49 -7.09 24.06 -26.69
CA SER A 49 -5.63 24.05 -26.57
C SER A 49 -5.14 23.53 -25.22
N LEU A 50 -6.04 23.15 -24.31
CA LEU A 50 -5.69 22.74 -22.95
C LEU A 50 -5.09 21.34 -22.96
N VAL A 51 -3.81 21.22 -22.62
CA VAL A 51 -3.03 19.98 -22.64
C VAL A 51 -3.01 19.30 -21.26
N SER A 52 -3.00 20.07 -20.18
CA SER A 52 -3.00 19.55 -18.81
C SER A 52 -3.81 20.40 -17.86
N LEU A 53 -4.16 19.82 -16.71
CA LEU A 53 -4.80 20.53 -15.59
C LEU A 53 -3.79 21.10 -14.57
N GLU A 54 -2.51 21.12 -14.92
CA GLU A 54 -1.42 21.65 -14.09
C GLU A 54 -1.79 23.06 -13.60
N GLY A 55 -1.73 23.25 -12.28
CA GLY A 55 -2.25 24.43 -11.59
C GLY A 55 -3.35 24.10 -10.59
N LEU A 56 -4.02 22.94 -10.73
CA LEU A 56 -5.04 22.48 -9.77
C LEU A 56 -4.51 21.49 -8.71
N ASN A 57 -3.19 21.31 -8.65
CA ASN A 57 -2.49 20.29 -7.85
C ASN A 57 -2.71 20.34 -6.34
N ASN A 58 -3.35 21.39 -5.82
CA ASN A 58 -3.54 21.58 -4.38
C ASN A 58 -5.01 21.53 -3.96
N ILE A 59 -5.93 21.24 -4.89
CA ILE A 59 -7.35 21.17 -4.59
C ILE A 59 -7.68 19.83 -3.95
N GLU A 60 -8.04 19.85 -2.68
CA GLU A 60 -8.39 18.63 -1.94
C GLU A 60 -9.85 18.21 -2.10
N ARG A 61 -10.76 19.18 -2.31
CA ARG A 61 -12.21 18.92 -2.26
C ARG A 61 -12.98 19.69 -3.33
N ALA A 62 -13.90 19.00 -3.99
CA ALA A 62 -14.92 19.56 -4.88
C ALA A 62 -16.34 19.26 -4.34
N PRO A 63 -16.92 20.15 -3.53
CA PRO A 63 -18.14 19.87 -2.76
C PRO A 63 -19.39 19.44 -3.55
N LYS A 64 -19.50 19.82 -4.83
CA LYS A 64 -20.66 19.48 -5.66
C LYS A 64 -20.34 18.55 -6.82
N SER A 65 -19.43 18.94 -7.69
CA SER A 65 -19.12 18.12 -8.88
C SER A 65 -17.80 18.51 -9.52
N VAL A 66 -17.21 17.56 -10.23
CA VAL A 66 -16.09 17.80 -11.16
C VAL A 66 -16.55 17.40 -12.56
N VAL A 67 -16.42 18.31 -13.52
CA VAL A 67 -16.84 18.10 -14.91
C VAL A 67 -15.70 18.52 -15.83
N ILE A 68 -15.12 17.56 -16.55
CA ILE A 68 -14.04 17.78 -17.52
C ILE A 68 -14.49 17.18 -18.85
N LEU A 69 -14.95 18.04 -19.76
CA LEU A 69 -15.61 17.62 -20.99
C LEU A 69 -15.05 18.31 -22.23
N SER A 70 -14.92 17.56 -23.32
CA SER A 70 -14.66 18.14 -24.64
C SER A 70 -13.38 19.00 -24.71
N ASN A 71 -12.30 18.57 -24.04
CA ASN A 71 -10.99 19.21 -24.18
C ASN A 71 -10.13 18.32 -25.10
N PRO A 72 -10.13 18.56 -26.42
CA PRO A 72 -9.68 17.60 -27.43
C PRO A 72 -8.19 17.24 -27.38
N VAL A 73 -7.35 18.12 -26.82
CA VAL A 73 -5.90 17.94 -26.71
C VAL A 73 -5.42 17.70 -25.28
N LEU A 74 -6.35 17.54 -24.33
CA LEU A 74 -6.02 17.25 -22.94
C LEU A 74 -5.43 15.84 -22.86
N THR A 75 -4.18 15.73 -22.42
CA THR A 75 -3.48 14.45 -22.29
C THR A 75 -3.35 14.01 -20.84
N ASP A 76 -3.48 14.94 -19.88
CA ASP A 76 -3.05 14.73 -18.50
C ASP A 76 -3.97 15.39 -17.46
N ILE A 77 -4.46 14.58 -16.52
CA ILE A 77 -5.24 15.02 -15.35
C ILE A 77 -4.58 14.69 -14.00
N SER A 78 -3.31 14.29 -13.97
CA SER A 78 -2.56 13.98 -12.74
C SER A 78 -2.60 15.10 -11.70
N ALA A 79 -2.80 16.35 -12.13
CA ALA A 79 -2.99 17.50 -11.25
C ALA A 79 -4.21 17.40 -10.30
N LEU A 80 -5.01 16.35 -10.38
CA LEU A 80 -6.10 16.07 -9.44
C LEU A 80 -5.67 15.12 -8.30
N GLU A 81 -4.39 14.78 -8.16
CA GLU A 81 -3.88 13.77 -7.19
C GLU A 81 -4.23 14.08 -5.74
N THR A 82 -4.33 15.36 -5.36
CA THR A 82 -4.71 15.74 -3.99
C THR A 82 -6.21 15.66 -3.73
N LEU A 83 -7.03 15.52 -4.78
CA LEU A 83 -8.48 15.52 -4.67
C LEU A 83 -8.94 14.24 -3.95
N ASN A 84 -9.39 14.37 -2.72
CA ASN A 84 -9.85 13.25 -1.89
C ASN A 84 -11.38 13.18 -1.76
N LEU A 85 -12.11 14.24 -2.13
CA LEU A 85 -13.57 14.26 -2.06
C LEU A 85 -14.23 15.02 -3.22
N VAL A 86 -15.20 14.36 -3.85
CA VAL A 86 -16.23 14.99 -4.70
C VAL A 86 -17.60 14.73 -4.06
N GLY A 87 -18.25 15.80 -3.60
CA GLY A 87 -19.52 15.68 -2.86
C GLY A 87 -20.75 15.36 -3.70
N GLY A 88 -20.60 15.25 -5.02
CA GLY A 88 -21.64 14.81 -5.96
C GLY A 88 -21.01 14.16 -7.18
N ASP A 89 -21.43 14.54 -8.39
CA ASP A 89 -21.05 13.81 -9.60
C ASP A 89 -19.62 14.10 -10.07
N PHE A 90 -18.95 13.08 -10.58
CA PHE A 90 -17.70 13.18 -11.32
C PHE A 90 -17.95 12.80 -12.78
N THR A 91 -17.66 13.71 -13.71
CA THR A 91 -17.86 13.49 -15.15
C THR A 91 -16.58 13.81 -15.91
N LEU A 92 -16.03 12.80 -16.59
CA LEU A 92 -14.85 12.92 -17.44
C LEU A 92 -15.12 12.30 -18.80
N GLY A 93 -15.21 13.10 -19.86
CA GLY A 93 -15.48 12.54 -21.16
C GLY A 93 -15.26 13.43 -22.36
N ALA A 94 -15.22 12.82 -23.54
CA ALA A 94 -14.90 13.51 -24.79
C ALA A 94 -13.52 14.21 -24.76
N ASN A 95 -12.54 13.63 -24.07
CA ASN A 95 -11.14 14.08 -24.07
C ASN A 95 -10.29 13.00 -24.78
N PRO A 96 -10.34 12.89 -26.11
CA PRO A 96 -9.83 11.74 -26.87
C PRO A 96 -8.32 11.51 -26.78
N GLN A 97 -7.53 12.49 -26.33
CA GLN A 97 -6.07 12.35 -26.15
C GLN A 97 -5.66 12.07 -24.69
N LEU A 98 -6.62 11.99 -23.76
CA LEU A 98 -6.36 11.85 -22.34
C LEU A 98 -5.88 10.45 -22.01
N ASN A 99 -4.57 10.23 -21.92
CA ASN A 99 -3.94 8.94 -21.66
C ASN A 99 -3.24 8.85 -20.29
N ASN A 100 -3.10 9.97 -19.57
CA ASN A 100 -2.60 10.01 -18.19
C ASN A 100 -3.74 10.34 -17.20
N CYS A 101 -4.43 9.29 -16.74
CA CYS A 101 -5.63 9.38 -15.89
C CYS A 101 -5.60 8.48 -14.64
N CYS A 102 -4.43 7.96 -14.26
CA CYS A 102 -4.32 7.00 -13.16
C CYS A 102 -4.69 7.54 -11.78
N VAL A 103 -4.73 8.85 -11.62
CA VAL A 103 -5.33 9.52 -10.46
C VAL A 103 -6.77 9.08 -10.15
N LEU A 104 -7.49 8.53 -11.13
CA LEU A 104 -8.84 8.03 -10.91
C LEU A 104 -8.91 6.59 -10.37
N ASP A 105 -7.78 5.87 -10.31
CA ASP A 105 -7.72 4.59 -9.56
C ASP A 105 -7.90 4.80 -8.05
N ASP A 106 -7.68 6.03 -7.57
CA ASP A 106 -7.94 6.46 -6.19
C ASP A 106 -9.40 6.24 -5.77
N ILE A 107 -10.33 6.16 -6.73
CA ILE A 107 -11.74 5.79 -6.50
C ILE A 107 -11.83 4.33 -6.03
N ARG A 108 -11.05 3.42 -6.62
CA ARG A 108 -11.05 1.98 -6.30
C ARG A 108 -10.37 1.71 -4.96
N ILE A 109 -9.25 2.37 -4.67
CA ILE A 109 -8.49 2.21 -3.42
C ILE A 109 -9.03 3.07 -2.27
N GLY A 110 -10.06 3.88 -2.50
CA GLY A 110 -10.75 4.66 -1.46
C GLY A 110 -10.06 5.97 -1.06
N GLN A 111 -9.00 6.38 -1.77
CA GLN A 111 -8.33 7.67 -1.57
C GLN A 111 -9.17 8.85 -2.10
N LEU A 112 -9.98 8.62 -3.14
CA LEU A 112 -10.94 9.60 -3.69
C LEU A 112 -12.38 9.14 -3.47
N SER A 113 -13.08 9.81 -2.55
CA SER A 113 -14.50 9.57 -2.29
C SER A 113 -15.39 10.40 -3.23
N ILE A 114 -16.26 9.73 -4.00
CA ILE A 114 -17.27 10.38 -4.85
C ILE A 114 -18.66 10.01 -4.35
N LEU A 115 -19.44 11.02 -3.92
CA LEU A 115 -20.76 10.79 -3.32
C LEU A 115 -21.91 10.78 -4.34
N GLY A 116 -21.64 11.13 -5.59
CA GLY A 116 -22.59 11.07 -6.70
C GLY A 116 -22.22 10.02 -7.75
N ALA A 117 -22.71 10.22 -8.97
CA ALA A 117 -22.42 9.33 -10.09
C ALA A 117 -21.02 9.59 -10.67
N VAL A 118 -20.33 8.51 -11.02
CA VAL A 118 -19.09 8.55 -11.81
C VAL A 118 -19.42 8.23 -13.26
N THR A 119 -19.14 9.16 -14.16
CA THR A 119 -19.32 8.99 -15.61
C THR A 119 -17.99 9.23 -16.31
N ILE A 120 -17.45 8.19 -16.93
CA ILE A 120 -16.20 8.23 -17.71
C ILE A 120 -16.47 7.61 -19.07
N ASN A 121 -16.24 8.36 -20.15
CA ASN A 121 -16.53 7.90 -21.50
C ASN A 121 -15.85 8.73 -22.60
N ASN A 122 -15.55 8.12 -23.75
CA ASN A 122 -15.02 8.82 -24.94
C ASN A 122 -13.71 9.59 -24.67
N ASN A 123 -12.80 9.04 -23.87
CA ASN A 123 -11.45 9.56 -23.70
C ASN A 123 -10.47 8.70 -24.52
N ASP A 124 -9.18 8.68 -24.21
CA ASP A 124 -8.27 7.67 -24.76
C ASP A 124 -8.71 6.25 -24.34
N VAL A 125 -8.20 5.23 -25.04
CA VAL A 125 -8.53 3.81 -24.78
C VAL A 125 -8.21 3.39 -23.35
N ASN A 126 -7.20 3.99 -22.72
CA ASN A 126 -6.81 3.66 -21.34
C ASN A 126 -7.58 4.45 -20.27
N CYS A 127 -8.42 5.42 -20.68
CA CYS A 127 -9.07 6.38 -19.78
C CYS A 127 -10.58 6.52 -20.04
N SER A 128 -11.18 5.58 -20.79
CA SER A 128 -12.57 5.67 -21.25
C SER A 128 -13.60 5.00 -20.35
N SER A 129 -13.16 4.32 -19.29
CA SER A 129 -14.01 3.76 -18.25
C SER A 129 -13.19 3.48 -16.99
N LEU A 130 -13.85 3.25 -15.85
CA LEU A 130 -13.15 2.78 -14.64
C LEU A 130 -12.41 1.45 -14.90
N TYR A 131 -12.94 0.58 -15.77
CA TYR A 131 -12.29 -0.67 -16.12
C TYR A 131 -10.99 -0.43 -16.90
N ASP A 132 -11.00 0.46 -17.89
CA ASP A 132 -9.80 0.80 -18.68
C ASP A 132 -8.72 1.45 -17.80
N ILE A 133 -9.14 2.33 -16.87
CA ILE A 133 -8.26 2.99 -15.90
C ILE A 133 -7.61 1.94 -15.01
N VAL A 134 -8.39 1.05 -14.41
CA VAL A 134 -7.84 -0.04 -13.58
C VAL A 134 -6.88 -0.88 -14.41
N LEU A 135 -7.26 -1.31 -15.61
CA LEU A 135 -6.41 -2.17 -16.43
C LEU A 135 -5.09 -1.50 -16.84
N SER A 136 -5.12 -0.22 -17.17
CA SER A 136 -3.92 0.53 -17.58
C SER A 136 -3.03 0.92 -16.39
N CYS A 137 -3.63 1.29 -15.25
CA CYS A 137 -2.94 1.81 -14.08
C CYS A 137 -2.51 0.71 -13.08
N SER A 138 -3.14 -0.47 -13.11
CA SER A 138 -2.67 -1.63 -12.33
C SER A 138 -1.37 -2.24 -12.87
N THR A 139 -0.80 -1.72 -13.97
CA THR A 139 0.55 -2.07 -14.42
C THR A 139 1.64 -1.19 -13.81
N SER A 140 1.28 -0.14 -13.04
CA SER A 140 2.22 0.77 -12.36
C SER A 140 2.14 0.75 -10.84
N ARG A 141 1.28 -0.08 -10.23
CA ARG A 141 1.18 -0.25 -8.78
C ARG A 141 1.09 -1.75 -8.43
N LEU A 142 2.25 -2.34 -8.13
CA LEU A 142 2.40 -3.74 -7.75
C LEU A 142 1.91 -3.90 -6.30
N ASP A 143 1.13 -4.94 -6.06
CA ASP A 143 0.70 -5.45 -4.76
C ASP A 143 0.98 -6.96 -4.82
N THR A 144 2.20 -7.32 -4.44
CA THR A 144 2.81 -8.63 -4.71
C THR A 144 2.14 -9.74 -3.91
N ASP A 145 1.61 -9.45 -2.72
CA ASP A 145 1.01 -10.43 -1.82
C ASP A 145 -0.51 -10.30 -1.63
N SER A 146 -1.13 -9.33 -2.31
CA SER A 146 -2.58 -9.11 -2.37
C SER A 146 -3.22 -8.80 -1.03
N ASP A 147 -2.51 -8.08 -0.16
CA ASP A 147 -2.97 -7.71 1.18
C ASP A 147 -3.63 -6.33 1.27
N THR A 148 -3.81 -5.67 0.11
CA THR A 148 -4.39 -4.33 -0.09
C THR A 148 -3.46 -3.16 0.18
N ILE A 149 -2.19 -3.41 0.55
CA ILE A 149 -1.13 -2.42 0.63
C ILE A 149 -0.28 -2.53 -0.65
N LEU A 150 0.17 -1.39 -1.18
CA LEU A 150 1.01 -1.39 -2.38
C LEU A 150 2.46 -1.71 -2.01
N ASP A 151 3.23 -2.37 -2.88
CA ASP A 151 4.65 -2.71 -2.65
C ASP A 151 5.52 -1.52 -2.22
N SER A 152 5.17 -0.29 -2.63
CA SER A 152 5.87 0.94 -2.26
C SER A 152 5.59 1.43 -0.84
N GLU A 153 4.49 0.97 -0.25
CA GLU A 153 3.97 1.34 1.08
C GLU A 153 3.93 0.12 2.02
N ASP A 154 4.33 -1.05 1.52
CA ASP A 154 4.27 -2.33 2.21
C ASP A 154 5.62 -2.70 2.83
N ASN A 155 5.65 -2.75 4.17
CA ASN A 155 6.83 -3.18 4.93
C ASN A 155 7.04 -4.71 4.91
N CYS A 156 6.17 -5.47 4.24
CA CYS A 156 6.30 -6.90 3.98
C CYS A 156 5.81 -7.32 2.58
N VAL A 157 6.34 -6.73 1.50
CA VAL A 157 6.03 -6.96 0.07
C VAL A 157 5.61 -8.39 -0.37
N ASN A 158 6.07 -9.44 0.31
CA ASN A 158 5.78 -10.83 -0.05
C ASN A 158 4.95 -11.59 1.00
N THR A 159 4.43 -10.93 2.04
CA THR A 159 3.74 -11.56 3.17
C THR A 159 2.67 -10.63 3.75
N ALA A 160 1.42 -10.95 3.39
CA ALA A 160 0.27 -10.13 3.70
C ALA A 160 0.19 -9.67 5.16
N ASN A 161 0.19 -8.37 5.37
CA ASN A 161 0.05 -7.68 6.64
C ASN A 161 -0.59 -6.29 6.49
N THR A 162 -1.89 -6.26 6.21
CA THR A 162 -2.68 -5.02 6.11
C THR A 162 -2.57 -4.08 7.34
N ALA A 163 -2.13 -4.61 8.49
CA ALA A 163 -1.89 -3.82 9.70
C ALA A 163 -0.57 -3.00 9.68
N GLN A 164 0.37 -3.37 8.82
CA GLN A 164 1.68 -2.71 8.64
C GLN A 164 2.42 -2.46 9.97
N THR A 165 2.25 -3.37 10.95
CA THR A 165 2.92 -3.27 12.25
C THR A 165 4.43 -3.44 12.05
N ASP A 166 5.20 -2.49 12.55
CA ASP A 166 6.66 -2.48 12.62
C ASP A 166 7.03 -2.02 14.04
N SER A 167 7.36 -2.97 14.90
CA SER A 167 7.48 -2.76 16.34
C SER A 167 8.79 -2.07 16.75
N ASP A 168 9.84 -2.16 15.94
CA ASP A 168 11.15 -1.56 16.23
C ASP A 168 11.54 -0.42 15.28
N GLY A 169 10.75 -0.18 14.24
CA GLY A 169 10.84 0.98 13.35
C GLY A 169 11.95 0.87 12.31
N ASP A 170 12.29 -0.35 11.90
CA ASP A 170 13.39 -0.61 10.97
C ASP A 170 12.95 -0.65 9.49
N GLY A 171 11.64 -0.59 9.24
CA GLY A 171 11.04 -0.61 7.91
C GLY A 171 10.67 -2.00 7.39
N VAL A 172 10.84 -3.06 8.19
CA VAL A 172 10.39 -4.43 7.92
C VAL A 172 9.25 -4.76 8.88
N GLY A 173 8.12 -5.26 8.36
CA GLY A 173 6.96 -5.53 9.20
C GLY A 173 7.13 -6.77 10.09
N ASP A 174 6.52 -6.75 11.27
CA ASP A 174 6.62 -7.81 12.30
C ASP A 174 6.32 -9.23 11.77
N VAL A 175 5.53 -9.36 10.70
CA VAL A 175 5.15 -10.66 10.14
C VAL A 175 6.26 -11.29 9.29
N CYS A 176 7.13 -10.46 8.70
CA CYS A 176 8.22 -10.87 7.81
C CYS A 176 9.61 -10.57 8.42
N ASP A 177 9.65 -9.89 9.55
CA ASP A 177 10.86 -9.59 10.31
C ASP A 177 11.37 -10.82 11.10
N ASN A 178 12.64 -11.16 10.92
CA ASN A 178 13.35 -12.21 11.67
C ASN A 178 13.88 -11.74 13.04
N CYS A 179 13.71 -10.46 13.39
CA CYS A 179 13.96 -9.85 14.69
C CYS A 179 12.92 -8.76 15.08
N PRO A 180 11.63 -9.09 15.30
CA PRO A 180 10.51 -8.13 15.48
C PRO A 180 10.58 -7.09 16.61
N ASN A 181 11.66 -7.05 17.38
CA ASN A 181 11.84 -6.10 18.48
C ASN A 181 13.26 -5.51 18.49
N VAL A 182 14.09 -5.79 17.49
CA VAL A 182 15.47 -5.35 17.40
C VAL A 182 15.80 -5.01 15.94
N ALA A 183 15.81 -3.70 15.65
CA ALA A 183 15.96 -3.16 14.31
C ALA A 183 17.13 -3.78 13.53
N ASN A 184 16.82 -4.42 12.41
CA ASN A 184 17.76 -5.07 11.51
C ASN A 184 17.28 -5.03 10.05
N PRO A 185 17.26 -3.86 9.39
CA PRO A 185 16.62 -3.68 8.07
C PRO A 185 17.14 -4.61 6.95
N THR A 186 18.34 -5.16 7.13
CA THR A 186 18.97 -6.09 6.17
C THR A 186 18.53 -7.54 6.33
N GLN A 187 17.81 -7.89 7.41
CA GLN A 187 17.23 -9.21 7.66
C GLN A 187 18.24 -10.37 7.52
N ILE A 188 19.50 -10.14 7.90
CA ILE A 188 20.57 -11.15 7.78
C ILE A 188 20.31 -12.28 8.78
N ASP A 189 20.24 -13.51 8.26
CA ASP A 189 20.16 -14.76 9.00
C ASP A 189 21.16 -15.73 8.37
N THR A 190 22.37 -15.81 8.95
CA THR A 190 23.49 -16.57 8.38
C THR A 190 23.24 -18.08 8.37
N ASN A 191 22.45 -18.57 9.32
CA ASN A 191 22.19 -20.00 9.50
C ASN A 191 20.80 -20.44 8.98
N ASN A 192 20.02 -19.51 8.44
CA ASN A 192 18.66 -19.70 7.89
C ASN A 192 17.69 -20.37 8.88
N ASN A 193 17.85 -20.14 10.19
CA ASN A 193 16.98 -20.74 11.20
C ASN A 193 15.69 -19.93 11.42
N GLY A 194 15.53 -18.78 10.77
CA GLY A 194 14.39 -17.86 10.89
C GLY A 194 14.49 -16.87 12.05
N ILE A 195 15.68 -16.70 12.64
CA ILE A 195 16.02 -15.70 13.66
C ILE A 195 17.20 -14.91 13.11
N GLY A 196 17.10 -13.58 13.07
CA GLY A 196 18.18 -12.76 12.53
C GLY A 196 19.42 -12.75 13.44
N ASP A 197 20.60 -12.63 12.83
CA ASP A 197 21.90 -12.63 13.52
C ASP A 197 21.97 -11.56 14.63
N VAL A 198 21.24 -10.44 14.45
CA VAL A 198 21.20 -9.31 15.37
C VAL A 198 20.48 -9.68 16.68
N CYS A 199 19.31 -10.31 16.61
CA CYS A 199 18.55 -10.72 17.80
C CYS A 199 18.90 -12.13 18.29
N GLU A 200 19.74 -12.87 17.57
CA GLU A 200 20.22 -14.19 17.99
C GLU A 200 21.07 -14.12 19.27
N ASN A 201 21.71 -12.97 19.52
CA ASN A 201 22.55 -12.72 20.70
C ASN A 201 21.92 -11.79 21.76
N ASP A 202 20.92 -10.99 21.38
CA ASP A 202 20.27 -10.00 22.27
C ASP A 202 19.20 -10.61 23.17
N ALA A 203 18.82 -11.86 22.92
CA ALA A 203 18.23 -12.66 23.96
C ALA A 203 19.31 -12.97 25.01
N GLY A 204 19.18 -12.42 26.22
CA GLY A 204 19.76 -12.98 27.45
C GLY A 204 19.26 -14.40 27.78
N LEU A 205 18.94 -15.19 26.76
CA LEU A 205 18.74 -16.62 26.78
C LEU A 205 20.10 -17.23 26.54
N ASN A 206 20.52 -18.12 27.43
CA ASN A 206 21.60 -19.06 27.19
C ASN A 206 21.34 -19.85 25.90
N THR A 207 21.70 -19.29 24.75
CA THR A 207 21.78 -19.97 23.45
C THR A 207 23.13 -20.67 23.38
N GLY A 208 23.45 -21.43 24.44
CA GLY A 208 24.71 -22.15 24.66
C GLY A 208 25.76 -21.96 23.57
N SER A 209 26.41 -20.79 23.57
CA SER A 209 27.69 -20.64 22.92
C SER A 209 28.63 -21.61 23.63
N ASP A 210 29.06 -22.58 22.83
CA ASP A 210 30.11 -23.55 23.03
C ASP A 210 29.75 -24.87 23.74
N ASN A 211 28.51 -25.05 24.25
CA ASN A 211 27.91 -26.35 24.61
C ASN A 211 26.40 -26.18 24.91
N GLY A 212 25.55 -26.32 23.89
CA GLY A 212 24.10 -26.11 23.93
C GLY A 212 23.33 -26.66 25.16
N GLY A 213 22.14 -26.09 25.37
CA GLY A 213 21.15 -26.56 26.35
C GLY A 213 20.81 -28.05 26.21
N VAL A 214 20.26 -28.62 27.29
CA VAL A 214 20.04 -30.05 27.57
C VAL A 214 19.83 -30.94 26.33
N GLY A 215 20.89 -31.65 25.92
CA GLY A 215 20.81 -32.83 25.08
C GLY A 215 20.74 -34.11 25.93
N ILE A 216 19.76 -34.98 25.67
CA ILE A 216 19.81 -36.38 26.14
C ILE A 216 20.15 -37.28 24.93
N GLY A 217 21.46 -37.43 24.67
CA GLY A 217 22.04 -38.69 24.18
C GLY A 217 22.20 -38.98 22.67
N THR A 218 23.33 -38.51 22.10
CA THR A 218 24.20 -39.19 21.09
C THR A 218 23.91 -39.05 19.58
N THR A 219 24.98 -39.27 18.78
CA THR A 219 25.05 -39.29 17.30
C THR A 219 24.41 -40.54 16.66
N ASN A 220 23.67 -41.34 17.42
CA ASN A 220 22.77 -42.38 16.91
C ASN A 220 21.58 -42.56 17.87
N PRO A 221 20.56 -41.67 17.81
CA PRO A 221 19.52 -41.60 18.83
C PRO A 221 18.46 -42.71 18.70
N HIS A 222 18.06 -43.25 19.85
CA HIS A 222 16.93 -44.19 20.04
C HIS A 222 15.88 -43.65 21.06
N SER A 223 15.83 -42.33 21.28
CA SER A 223 15.08 -41.73 22.40
C SER A 223 13.57 -41.65 22.17
N ILE A 224 12.77 -41.97 23.20
CA ILE A 224 11.34 -41.65 23.32
C ILE A 224 11.20 -40.53 24.35
N LEU A 225 10.50 -39.44 24.00
CA LEU A 225 10.08 -38.40 24.93
C LEU A 225 8.76 -38.82 25.58
N GLU A 226 8.79 -39.15 26.87
CA GLU A 226 7.60 -39.45 27.68
C GLU A 226 7.39 -38.37 28.74
N ILE A 227 6.16 -37.87 28.87
CA ILE A 227 5.77 -36.86 29.86
C ILE A 227 4.51 -37.35 30.57
N ALA A 228 4.60 -37.49 31.89
CA ALA A 228 3.47 -37.79 32.75
C ALA A 228 3.34 -36.71 33.83
N ASP A 229 2.14 -36.09 33.88
CA ASP A 229 1.67 -35.10 34.86
C ASP A 229 2.51 -33.82 35.08
N GLY A 230 3.27 -33.37 34.07
CA GLY A 230 3.99 -32.09 34.08
C GLY A 230 3.78 -31.27 32.80
N ASP A 231 3.72 -29.94 32.94
CA ASP A 231 3.60 -29.03 31.80
C ASP A 231 4.96 -28.77 31.14
N ILE A 232 5.00 -28.76 29.80
CA ILE A 232 6.15 -28.21 29.06
C ILE A 232 5.92 -26.71 28.91
N PHE A 233 6.75 -25.90 29.55
CA PHE A 233 6.76 -24.45 29.38
C PHE A 233 7.83 -24.02 28.38
N LEU A 234 7.40 -23.45 27.25
CA LEU A 234 8.28 -22.79 26.29
C LEU A 234 8.30 -21.30 26.60
N ASN A 235 9.41 -20.82 27.15
CA ASN A 235 9.55 -19.41 27.55
C ASN A 235 9.67 -18.44 26.38
N ASN A 236 10.12 -18.93 25.21
CA ASN A 236 10.23 -18.18 23.98
C ASN A 236 9.20 -18.73 22.97
N PRO A 237 8.07 -18.02 22.75
CA PRO A 237 7.02 -18.48 21.84
C PRO A 237 7.48 -18.52 20.37
N TYR A 238 8.58 -17.85 20.00
CA TYR A 238 9.11 -17.83 18.63
C TYR A 238 9.91 -19.09 18.27
N ARG A 239 10.53 -19.75 19.26
CA ARG A 239 11.37 -20.94 19.01
C ARG A 239 10.58 -22.23 18.78
N GLY A 240 9.38 -22.34 19.36
CA GLY A 240 8.45 -23.43 19.09
C GLY A 240 9.05 -24.84 19.30
N VAL A 241 8.46 -25.84 18.64
CA VAL A 241 8.98 -27.22 18.58
C VAL A 241 9.15 -27.61 17.12
N ILE A 242 10.30 -28.19 16.76
CA ILE A 242 10.55 -28.68 15.41
C ILE A 242 10.21 -30.17 15.37
N LEU A 243 9.29 -30.55 14.50
CA LEU A 243 8.87 -31.93 14.28
C LEU A 243 9.25 -32.35 12.86
N LYS A 244 9.84 -33.53 12.71
CA LYS A 244 10.15 -34.13 11.41
C LYS A 244 9.04 -35.10 11.02
N SER A 245 8.48 -34.94 9.83
CA SER A 245 7.45 -35.83 9.28
C SER A 245 8.06 -37.12 8.72
N GLN A 246 7.21 -38.10 8.41
CA GLN A 246 7.64 -39.41 7.91
C GLN A 246 8.33 -39.35 6.53
N ASP A 247 8.01 -38.34 5.73
CA ASP A 247 8.65 -38.04 4.44
C ASP A 247 9.95 -37.22 4.59
N GLY A 248 10.37 -36.92 5.83
CA GLY A 248 11.65 -36.31 6.14
C GLY A 248 11.66 -34.77 6.14
N LYS A 249 10.51 -34.12 5.93
CA LYS A 249 10.38 -32.67 6.05
C LYS A 249 10.33 -32.23 7.51
N CYS A 250 10.77 -31.02 7.80
CA CYS A 250 10.72 -30.46 9.15
C CYS A 250 9.70 -29.33 9.22
N TYR A 251 8.97 -29.27 10.32
CA TYR A 251 7.96 -28.26 10.59
C TYR A 251 8.22 -27.64 11.95
N ARG A 252 8.31 -26.31 12.02
CA ARG A 252 8.32 -25.60 13.29
C ARG A 252 6.90 -25.28 13.69
N TYR A 253 6.49 -25.79 14.85
CA TYR A 253 5.20 -25.52 15.47
C TYR A 253 5.34 -24.47 16.57
N ARG A 254 4.55 -23.41 16.51
CA ARG A 254 4.50 -22.33 17.50
C ARG A 254 3.06 -21.95 17.83
N VAL A 255 2.85 -21.33 18.97
CA VAL A 255 1.54 -20.76 19.33
C VAL A 255 1.46 -19.33 18.79
N ASN A 256 0.43 -19.00 18.01
CA ASN A 256 0.19 -17.65 17.51
C ASN A 256 -0.44 -16.74 18.59
N SER A 257 -0.62 -15.46 18.29
CA SER A 257 -1.23 -14.46 19.20
C SER A 257 -2.65 -14.83 19.68
N SER A 258 -3.37 -15.65 18.92
CA SER A 258 -4.70 -16.16 19.26
C SER A 258 -4.67 -17.47 20.08
N GLY A 259 -3.49 -17.95 20.48
CA GLY A 259 -3.34 -19.19 21.24
C GLY A 259 -3.41 -20.47 20.40
N GLN A 260 -3.40 -20.37 19.06
CA GLN A 260 -3.49 -21.52 18.17
C GLN A 260 -2.11 -22.04 17.78
N LEU A 261 -1.96 -23.36 17.72
CA LEU A 261 -0.75 -23.99 17.21
C LEU A 261 -0.69 -23.85 15.68
N ILE A 262 0.33 -23.18 15.17
CA ILE A 262 0.60 -23.01 13.74
C ILE A 262 1.92 -23.70 13.38
N GLY A 263 1.96 -24.34 12.21
CA GLY A 263 3.15 -25.03 11.70
C GLY A 263 3.66 -24.38 10.41
N LYS A 264 4.98 -24.15 10.30
CA LYS A 264 5.66 -23.71 9.07
C LYS A 264 6.70 -24.75 8.67
N GLU A 265 6.70 -25.17 7.40
CA GLU A 265 7.76 -26.02 6.85
C GLU A 265 9.09 -25.26 6.90
N ILE A 266 10.14 -25.89 7.41
CA ILE A 266 11.49 -25.33 7.54
C ILE A 266 12.53 -26.34 7.03
N THR A 267 13.73 -25.86 6.74
CA THR A 267 14.89 -26.75 6.58
C THR A 267 15.15 -27.46 7.91
N CYS A 268 15.37 -28.77 7.87
CA CYS A 268 15.69 -29.54 9.07
C CYS A 268 16.97 -29.02 9.72
N PRO A 269 16.96 -28.67 11.01
CA PRO A 269 18.17 -28.33 11.75
C PRO A 269 18.98 -29.62 11.95
N ASP A 270 20.12 -29.67 11.29
CA ASP A 270 21.13 -30.74 11.33
C ASP A 270 20.67 -32.13 10.83
N ASN A 271 21.53 -32.77 10.02
CA ASN A 271 21.48 -34.22 9.76
C ASN A 271 22.31 -34.94 10.82
#